data_AF-A0A9W6V9L7-F1
#
_entry.id   AF-A0A9W6V9L7-F1
#
_cell.length_a   1.000
_cell.length_b   1.000
_cell.length_c   1.000
_cell.angle_alpha   90.00
_cell.angle_beta   90.00
_cell.angle_gamma   90.00
#
_symmetry.space_group_name_H-M   'P 1'
#
loop_
_entity.id
_entity.type
_entity.pdbx_description
1 polymer ?
#
loop_
_entity_poly.entity_id
_entity_poly.type
_entity_poly.pdbx_seq_one_letter_code
_entity_poly.pdbx_strand_id
1 'polypeptide(L)'
;MNFVPNHTPFELSAERLRELALDYASSPIYLDNEEWENSDNPYRRQLRPQIIKHLDFSEPLAADQVLEYSALAANRLLAAIYETDLVFLPKKGFTEESYADFRTFYSATNRARGEMIRPSLERHVFGFLDDEVEVSGSWTKESLVAYLGKLAEQPDSPSASEKAVRGSSDPKRAARNWLIQMAPDFLSEASPMIRNVLGYYGPVQSEWFKVIIDEYGYGVHETKHSTLFEDTLTSVGLGADLHRYWQYYLTSSLALSNYFHYLGKNHEHFFRYLGALYYTETTLVPWCRRAADLLTEVFDGEADVRYFTEHVHIDTHHGRMALEKLILPIVDHCGESVIPEIVRGFEEFQVVNRIADEDFAAQVAWMDAGPENKRLHEPVWGKVEAGEVTAPVAHIVEPHGELSNTHQHDGDELCHIVSGTMKFVSGYDSHQILEAGQGTVIWRNRLHGAIIESDECVYEIHSVGDYRACLS
;
A
#
# COMPACT_ATOMS: atom_id res chain seq x y z
N MET A 1 -53.84 3.26 10.88
CA MET A 1 -52.86 4.22 10.36
C MET A 1 -51.60 3.44 10.06
N ASN A 2 -51.09 3.48 8.82
CA ASN A 2 -49.80 2.87 8.52
C ASN A 2 -48.70 3.80 9.03
N PHE A 3 -47.90 3.33 9.98
CA PHE A 3 -46.70 4.03 10.43
C PHE A 3 -45.58 3.71 9.44
N VAL A 4 -45.05 4.75 8.80
CA VAL A 4 -43.82 4.68 8.01
C VAL A 4 -42.84 5.64 8.67
N PRO A 5 -41.73 5.16 9.26
CA PRO A 5 -40.73 6.06 9.83
C PRO A 5 -40.02 6.84 8.71
N ASN A 6 -39.58 8.05 9.02
CA ASN A 6 -38.71 8.81 8.11
C ASN A 6 -37.31 8.19 8.14
N HIS A 7 -36.82 7.71 6.99
CA HIS A 7 -35.44 7.33 6.83
C HIS A 7 -34.58 8.58 6.66
N THR A 8 -33.52 8.70 7.45
CA THR A 8 -32.51 9.76 7.30
C THR A 8 -31.25 9.12 6.74
N PRO A 9 -30.73 9.59 5.59
CA PRO A 9 -29.46 9.12 5.05
C PRO A 9 -28.33 9.21 6.08
N PHE A 10 -27.34 8.32 5.98
CA PHE A 10 -26.14 8.44 6.80
C PHE A 10 -25.35 9.67 6.37
N GLU A 11 -25.05 10.55 7.32
CA GLU A 11 -24.22 11.73 7.12
C GLU A 11 -23.16 11.77 8.21
N LEU A 12 -21.93 12.11 7.83
CA LEU A 12 -20.81 12.25 8.73
C LEU A 12 -20.10 13.56 8.42
N SER A 13 -20.17 14.53 9.34
CA SER A 13 -19.48 15.81 9.17
C SER A 13 -17.96 15.63 9.23
N ALA A 14 -17.20 16.54 8.61
CA ALA A 14 -15.74 16.51 8.64
C ALA A 14 -15.17 16.50 10.06
N GLU A 15 -15.76 17.28 10.97
CA GLU A 15 -15.39 17.29 12.40
C GLU A 15 -15.63 15.93 13.05
N ARG A 16 -16.82 15.34 12.86
CA ARG A 16 -17.15 14.05 13.46
C ARG A 16 -16.35 12.90 12.85
N LEU A 17 -16.05 12.95 11.56
CA LEU A 17 -15.16 12.00 10.88
C LEU A 17 -13.77 12.02 11.51
N ARG A 18 -13.20 13.21 11.73
CA ARG A 18 -11.90 13.38 12.37
C ARG A 18 -11.86 12.84 13.79
N GLU A 19 -12.90 13.11 14.59
CA GLU A 19 -13.03 12.53 15.94
C GLU A 19 -13.08 11.01 15.91
N LEU A 20 -13.90 10.42 15.02
CA LEU A 20 -14.04 8.97 14.92
C LEU A 20 -12.76 8.30 14.39
N ALA A 21 -12.06 8.92 13.43
CA ALA A 21 -10.78 8.45 12.94
C ALA A 21 -9.73 8.44 14.05
N LEU A 22 -9.66 9.51 14.85
CA LEU A 22 -8.79 9.57 16.02
C LEU A 22 -9.18 8.51 17.07
N ASP A 23 -10.47 8.36 17.38
CA ASP A 23 -10.97 7.36 18.33
C ASP A 23 -10.67 5.91 17.91
N TYR A 24 -10.72 5.61 16.61
CA TYR A 24 -10.31 4.31 16.06
C TYR A 24 -8.80 4.11 16.23
N ALA A 25 -8.00 5.08 15.76
CA ALA A 25 -6.54 5.00 15.76
C ALA A 25 -5.90 5.10 17.15
N SER A 26 -6.63 5.56 18.16
CA SER A 26 -6.15 5.64 19.56
C SER A 26 -6.17 4.30 20.30
N SER A 27 -6.59 3.20 19.64
CA SER A 27 -6.48 1.86 20.21
C SER A 27 -5.02 1.52 20.53
N PRO A 28 -4.69 0.87 21.67
CA PRO A 28 -3.30 0.57 22.04
C PRO A 28 -2.51 -0.22 20.99
N ILE A 29 -3.19 -1.05 20.19
CA ILE A 29 -2.60 -1.83 19.11
C ILE A 29 -2.20 -0.99 17.88
N TYR A 30 -2.59 0.30 17.85
CA TYR A 30 -2.35 1.22 16.74
C TYR A 30 -1.40 2.37 17.07
N LEU A 31 -0.91 2.42 18.31
CA LEU A 31 0.09 3.39 18.73
C LEU A 31 1.44 3.12 18.06
N ASP A 32 2.29 4.13 18.09
CA ASP A 32 3.65 4.06 17.57
C ASP A 32 4.43 2.91 18.23
N ASN A 33 5.26 2.25 17.42
CA ASN A 33 6.14 1.20 17.89
C ASN A 33 7.46 1.80 18.40
N GLU A 34 8.05 1.17 19.41
CA GLU A 34 9.40 1.53 19.90
C GLU A 34 10.50 0.87 19.05
N GLU A 35 10.12 -0.09 18.19
CA GLU A 35 10.99 -0.80 17.26
C GLU A 35 10.56 -0.57 15.81
N TRP A 36 11.50 -0.72 14.87
CA TRP A 36 11.21 -0.55 13.43
C TRP A 36 10.23 -1.59 12.88
N GLU A 37 10.22 -2.78 13.48
CA GLU A 37 9.47 -3.93 13.00
C GLU A 37 8.46 -4.45 14.03
N ASN A 38 7.32 -4.96 13.56
CA ASN A 38 6.43 -5.74 14.40
C ASN A 38 6.99 -7.15 14.59
N SER A 39 7.19 -7.59 15.82
CA SER A 39 7.76 -8.90 16.12
C SER A 39 6.68 -9.98 16.26
N ASP A 40 6.30 -10.63 15.16
CA ASP A 40 5.33 -11.74 15.11
C ASP A 40 4.00 -11.45 15.84
N ASN A 41 3.51 -10.23 15.68
CA ASN A 41 2.23 -9.79 16.24
C ASN A 41 1.37 -9.15 15.14
N PRO A 42 0.49 -9.93 14.49
CA PRO A 42 -0.31 -9.47 13.35
C PRO A 42 -1.46 -8.55 13.74
N TYR A 43 -1.57 -8.17 15.02
CA TYR A 43 -2.65 -7.32 15.52
C TYR A 43 -2.21 -5.87 15.69
N ARG A 44 -0.89 -5.60 15.69
CA ARG A 44 -0.33 -4.25 15.84
C ARG A 44 -0.02 -3.62 14.48
N ARG A 45 -0.49 -2.38 14.28
CA ARG A 45 -0.37 -1.60 13.03
C ARG A 45 -0.23 -0.13 13.37
N GLN A 46 0.93 0.47 13.17
CA GLN A 46 1.20 1.83 13.63
C GLN A 46 0.42 2.86 12.78
N LEU A 47 -0.53 3.57 13.40
CA LEU A 47 -1.42 4.53 12.73
C LEU A 47 -1.09 6.00 13.03
N ARG A 48 -0.12 6.28 13.92
CA ARG A 48 0.30 7.64 14.31
C ARG A 48 -0.87 8.56 14.69
N PRO A 49 -1.73 8.18 15.67
CA PRO A 49 -2.94 8.93 16.03
C PRO A 49 -2.67 10.39 16.44
N GLN A 50 -1.47 10.70 16.93
CA GLN A 50 -1.04 12.05 17.27
C GLN A 50 -1.10 13.03 16.09
N ILE A 51 -1.00 12.54 14.84
CA ILE A 51 -1.13 13.37 13.63
C ILE A 51 -2.55 13.31 13.05
N ILE A 52 -3.27 12.19 13.20
CA ILE A 52 -4.64 12.02 12.64
C ILE A 52 -5.58 13.15 13.04
N LYS A 53 -5.46 13.69 14.26
CA LYS A 53 -6.25 14.83 14.75
C LYS A 53 -6.09 16.12 13.92
N HIS A 54 -5.08 16.22 13.06
CA HIS A 54 -4.81 17.38 12.21
C HIS A 54 -5.25 17.19 10.76
N LEU A 55 -5.59 15.96 10.35
CA LEU A 55 -5.92 15.64 8.97
C LEU A 55 -7.41 15.84 8.68
N ASP A 56 -7.71 16.06 7.40
CA ASP A 56 -9.07 16.12 6.87
C ASP A 56 -9.26 15.01 5.83
N PHE A 57 -10.20 14.10 6.10
CA PHE A 57 -10.55 12.98 5.24
C PHE A 57 -11.93 13.14 4.59
N SER A 58 -12.55 14.33 4.70
CA SER A 58 -13.93 14.55 4.23
C SER A 58 -14.03 14.76 2.72
N GLU A 59 -12.95 15.21 2.09
CA GLU A 59 -12.88 15.49 0.66
C GLU A 59 -12.00 14.44 -0.06
N PRO A 60 -12.30 14.10 -1.33
CA PRO A 60 -11.42 13.26 -2.13
C PRO A 60 -10.08 13.95 -2.39
N LEU A 61 -8.99 13.17 -2.41
CA LEU A 61 -7.69 13.65 -2.89
C LEU A 61 -7.76 13.98 -4.38
N ALA A 62 -6.96 14.95 -4.84
CA ALA A 62 -6.65 15.10 -6.26
C ALA A 62 -5.54 14.13 -6.68
N ALA A 63 -5.38 13.89 -7.98
CA ALA A 63 -4.42 12.92 -8.53
C ALA A 63 -2.95 13.22 -8.14
N ASP A 64 -2.58 14.49 -7.96
CA ASP A 64 -1.25 14.91 -7.53
C ASP A 64 -1.02 14.83 -6.01
N GLN A 65 -2.08 14.56 -5.24
CA GLN A 65 -2.09 14.45 -3.78
C GLN A 65 -2.15 13.00 -3.27
N VAL A 66 -2.29 12.01 -4.16
CA VAL A 66 -2.44 10.58 -3.79
C VAL A 66 -1.22 9.98 -3.08
N LEU A 67 -0.11 10.72 -3.03
CA LEU A 67 1.10 10.37 -2.29
C LEU A 67 1.42 11.36 -1.15
N GLU A 68 0.52 12.29 -0.81
CA GLU A 68 0.66 13.18 0.36
C GLU A 68 0.44 12.39 1.67
N TYR A 69 0.78 12.98 2.82
CA TYR A 69 0.70 12.28 4.11
C TYR A 69 -0.72 11.86 4.49
N SER A 70 -1.74 12.65 4.13
CA SER A 70 -3.15 12.27 4.34
C SER A 70 -3.51 10.96 3.62
N ALA A 71 -2.97 10.75 2.41
CA ALA A 71 -3.14 9.52 1.65
C ALA A 71 -2.49 8.31 2.34
N LEU A 72 -1.27 8.46 2.88
CA LEU A 72 -0.61 7.40 3.66
C LEU A 72 -1.41 7.04 4.91
N ALA A 73 -1.83 8.06 5.67
CA ALA A 73 -2.60 7.87 6.90
C ALA A 73 -3.94 7.17 6.62
N ALA A 74 -4.67 7.61 5.59
CA ALA A 74 -5.93 7.00 5.19
C ALA A 74 -5.74 5.56 4.70
N ASN A 75 -4.69 5.27 3.93
CA ASN A 75 -4.40 3.90 3.48
C ASN A 75 -4.00 2.96 4.62
N ARG A 76 -3.23 3.44 5.61
CA ARG A 76 -2.93 2.68 6.83
C ARG A 76 -4.19 2.38 7.65
N LEU A 77 -5.09 3.36 7.77
CA LEU A 77 -6.40 3.18 8.41
C LEU A 77 -7.23 2.13 7.67
N LEU A 78 -7.37 2.25 6.34
CA LEU A 78 -8.15 1.33 5.52
C LEU A 78 -7.62 -0.10 5.59
N ALA A 79 -6.30 -0.31 5.48
CA ALA A 79 -5.70 -1.63 5.60
C ALA A 79 -6.04 -2.27 6.96
N ALA A 80 -5.88 -1.52 8.06
CA ALA A 80 -6.24 -1.99 9.40
C ALA A 80 -7.75 -2.31 9.54
N ILE A 81 -8.63 -1.59 8.86
CA ILE A 81 -10.08 -1.82 8.85
C ILE A 81 -10.43 -3.08 8.05
N TYR A 82 -9.96 -3.19 6.80
CA TYR A 82 -10.28 -4.32 5.93
C TYR A 82 -9.82 -5.65 6.49
N GLU A 83 -8.65 -5.64 7.14
CA GLU A 83 -8.03 -6.82 7.73
C GLU A 83 -8.72 -7.29 9.02
N THR A 84 -9.66 -6.53 9.59
CA THR A 84 -10.51 -7.04 10.69
C THR A 84 -11.46 -8.18 10.25
N ASP A 85 -11.63 -8.37 8.94
CA ASP A 85 -12.38 -9.48 8.35
C ASP A 85 -11.47 -10.70 8.03
N LEU A 86 -10.15 -10.54 8.07
CA LEU A 86 -9.17 -11.60 7.78
C LEU A 86 -8.74 -12.29 9.08
N VAL A 87 -8.30 -13.55 8.97
CA VAL A 87 -7.85 -14.34 10.12
C VAL A 87 -6.33 -14.43 10.12
N PHE A 88 -5.73 -13.77 11.11
CA PHE A 88 -4.30 -13.86 11.39
C PHE A 88 -4.03 -14.56 12.72
N LEU A 89 -2.96 -15.35 12.75
CA LEU A 89 -2.40 -15.97 13.96
C LEU A 89 -0.87 -15.77 13.95
N PRO A 90 -0.23 -15.50 15.11
CA PRO A 90 1.22 -15.42 15.20
C PRO A 90 1.89 -16.72 14.76
N LYS A 91 2.99 -16.63 14.01
CA LYS A 91 3.76 -17.78 13.51
C LYS A 91 4.33 -18.63 14.65
N LYS A 92 4.76 -18.00 15.75
CA LYS A 92 5.32 -18.65 16.95
C LYS A 92 4.27 -18.99 18.01
N GLY A 93 2.98 -18.78 17.72
CA GLY A 93 1.88 -18.97 18.65
C GLY A 93 1.66 -17.78 19.59
N PHE A 94 0.60 -17.84 20.39
CA PHE A 94 0.21 -16.73 21.27
C PHE A 94 1.16 -16.56 22.46
N THR A 95 1.54 -15.30 22.70
CA THR A 95 1.99 -14.83 24.02
C THR A 95 0.78 -14.26 24.77
N GLU A 96 0.94 -13.93 26.06
CA GLU A 96 -0.12 -13.25 26.82
C GLU A 96 -0.49 -11.90 26.18
N GLU A 97 0.52 -11.16 25.73
CA GLU A 97 0.37 -9.89 25.04
C GLU A 97 -0.34 -10.04 23.70
N SER A 98 0.14 -10.91 22.80
CA SER A 98 -0.46 -11.05 21.47
C SER A 98 -1.87 -11.65 21.54
N TYR A 99 -2.22 -12.38 22.60
CA TYR A 99 -3.60 -12.80 22.85
C TYR A 99 -4.50 -11.65 23.36
N ALA A 100 -3.96 -10.72 24.14
CA ALA A 100 -4.69 -9.50 24.51
C ALA A 100 -4.93 -8.61 23.28
N ASP A 101 -3.92 -8.46 22.42
CA ASP A 101 -4.02 -7.71 21.16
C ASP A 101 -5.00 -8.36 20.19
N PHE A 102 -4.99 -9.70 20.07
CA PHE A 102 -5.99 -10.46 19.32
C PHE A 102 -7.43 -10.09 19.72
N ARG A 103 -7.72 -10.05 21.03
CA ARG A 103 -9.06 -9.70 21.53
C ARG A 103 -9.41 -8.24 21.27
N THR A 104 -8.43 -7.35 21.27
CA THR A 104 -8.61 -5.92 20.97
C THR A 104 -8.92 -5.72 19.49
N PHE A 105 -8.10 -6.32 18.61
CA PHE A 105 -8.23 -6.23 17.16
C PHE A 105 -9.55 -6.83 16.67
N TYR A 106 -9.91 -8.03 17.13
CA TYR A 106 -11.19 -8.68 16.80
C TYR A 106 -12.33 -8.34 17.77
N SER A 107 -12.36 -7.12 18.34
CA SER A 107 -13.47 -6.65 19.17
C SER A 107 -14.62 -6.06 18.35
N ALA A 108 -15.84 -6.12 18.89
CA ALA A 108 -17.00 -5.45 18.29
C ALA A 108 -16.79 -3.93 18.20
N THR A 109 -16.12 -3.35 19.20
CA THR A 109 -15.78 -1.92 19.24
C THR A 109 -14.84 -1.54 18.10
N ASN A 110 -13.76 -2.30 17.89
CA ASN A 110 -12.79 -2.00 16.84
C ASN A 110 -13.42 -2.06 15.45
N ARG A 111 -14.18 -3.13 15.18
CA ARG A 111 -14.92 -3.28 13.91
C ARG A 111 -15.92 -2.15 13.69
N ALA A 112 -16.76 -1.85 14.68
CA ALA A 112 -17.79 -0.81 14.53
C ALA A 112 -17.19 0.58 14.27
N ARG A 113 -16.11 0.95 14.98
CA ARG A 113 -15.42 2.23 14.77
C ARG A 113 -14.80 2.33 13.38
N GLY A 114 -14.13 1.27 12.93
CA GLY A 114 -13.54 1.21 11.59
C GLY A 114 -14.60 1.32 10.49
N GLU A 115 -15.67 0.52 10.56
CA GLU A 115 -16.73 0.54 9.57
C GLU A 115 -17.48 1.89 9.48
N MET A 116 -17.58 2.64 10.57
CA MET A 116 -18.23 3.95 10.58
C MET A 116 -17.50 5.02 9.74
N ILE A 117 -16.17 4.93 9.65
CA ILE A 117 -15.34 5.91 8.93
C ILE A 117 -14.91 5.41 7.54
N ARG A 118 -15.01 4.10 7.29
CA ARG A 118 -14.54 3.46 6.06
C ARG A 118 -15.08 4.12 4.78
N PRO A 119 -16.39 4.42 4.61
CA PRO A 119 -16.87 5.02 3.37
C PRO A 119 -16.23 6.38 3.05
N SER A 120 -15.95 7.19 4.07
CA SER A 120 -15.29 8.49 3.89
C SER A 120 -13.81 8.32 3.55
N LEU A 121 -13.12 7.36 4.18
CA LEU A 121 -11.73 7.04 3.84
C LEU A 121 -11.59 6.46 2.42
N GLU A 122 -12.53 5.60 2.00
CA GLU A 122 -12.61 5.09 0.62
C GLU A 122 -12.81 6.24 -0.37
N ARG A 123 -13.72 7.16 -0.09
CA ARG A 123 -13.92 8.36 -0.91
C ARG A 123 -12.66 9.24 -0.94
N HIS A 124 -11.99 9.41 0.18
CA HIS A 124 -10.76 10.19 0.28
C HIS A 124 -9.66 9.63 -0.63
N VAL A 125 -9.41 8.32 -0.55
CA VAL A 125 -8.30 7.66 -1.25
C VAL A 125 -8.60 7.33 -2.71
N PHE A 126 -9.82 6.90 -3.04
CA PHE A 126 -10.18 6.44 -4.39
C PHE A 126 -11.02 7.45 -5.17
N GLY A 127 -11.46 8.55 -4.56
CA GLY A 127 -12.31 9.54 -5.21
C GLY A 127 -11.67 10.24 -6.41
N PHE A 128 -10.35 10.37 -6.43
CA PHE A 128 -9.61 10.94 -7.57
C PHE A 128 -9.83 10.16 -8.88
N LEU A 129 -10.17 8.87 -8.79
CA LEU A 129 -10.42 8.02 -9.96
C LEU A 129 -11.66 8.45 -10.76
N ASP A 130 -12.58 9.21 -10.17
CA ASP A 130 -13.71 9.80 -10.90
C ASP A 130 -13.25 10.78 -11.99
N ASP A 131 -12.13 11.47 -11.77
CA ASP A 131 -11.58 12.46 -12.70
C ASP A 131 -10.51 11.86 -13.63
N GLU A 132 -9.87 10.75 -13.22
CA GLU A 132 -8.82 10.08 -14.01
C GLU A 132 -9.38 9.06 -15.02
N VAL A 133 -10.59 8.54 -14.82
CA VAL A 133 -11.17 7.47 -15.63
C VAL A 133 -12.48 7.91 -16.28
N GLU A 134 -12.46 8.09 -17.60
CA GLU A 134 -13.63 8.45 -18.40
C GLU A 134 -14.14 7.27 -19.23
N VAL A 135 -15.15 6.58 -18.74
CA VAL A 135 -15.85 5.55 -19.51
C VAL A 135 -17.01 6.16 -20.29
N SER A 136 -16.72 6.66 -21.49
CA SER A 136 -17.71 7.28 -22.38
C SER A 136 -18.19 6.34 -23.49
N GLY A 137 -19.32 6.70 -24.12
CA GLY A 137 -19.86 6.00 -25.29
C GLY A 137 -20.86 4.88 -24.98
N SER A 138 -21.41 4.30 -26.06
CA SER A 138 -22.30 3.13 -25.97
C SER A 138 -21.47 1.86 -26.09
N TRP A 139 -21.56 1.03 -25.05
CA TRP A 139 -20.84 -0.23 -24.98
C TRP A 139 -21.72 -1.39 -25.43
N THR A 140 -21.17 -2.26 -26.28
CA THR A 140 -21.76 -3.57 -26.60
C THR A 140 -20.83 -4.67 -26.15
N LYS A 141 -21.33 -5.91 -26.10
CA LYS A 141 -20.50 -7.08 -25.83
C LYS A 141 -19.31 -7.17 -26.80
N GLU A 142 -19.52 -6.88 -28.08
CA GLU A 142 -18.46 -6.89 -29.09
C GLU A 142 -17.42 -5.80 -28.84
N SER A 143 -17.86 -4.58 -28.48
CA SER A 143 -16.92 -3.48 -28.20
C SER A 143 -16.11 -3.74 -26.93
N LEU A 144 -16.69 -4.38 -25.91
CA LEU A 144 -15.97 -4.81 -24.71
C LEU A 144 -14.86 -5.82 -25.04
N VAL A 145 -15.19 -6.87 -25.79
CA VAL A 145 -14.19 -7.89 -26.19
C VAL A 145 -13.07 -7.25 -27.00
N ALA A 146 -13.40 -6.37 -27.95
CA ALA A 146 -12.41 -5.67 -28.74
C ALA A 146 -11.54 -4.72 -27.89
N TYR A 147 -12.12 -4.07 -26.87
CA TYR A 147 -11.39 -3.20 -25.96
C TYR A 147 -10.40 -3.98 -25.08
N LEU A 148 -10.89 -5.01 -24.39
CA LEU A 148 -10.07 -5.86 -23.50
C LEU A 148 -8.98 -6.61 -24.28
N GLY A 149 -9.28 -7.06 -25.49
CA GLY A 149 -8.35 -7.77 -26.36
C GLY A 149 -7.09 -6.96 -26.74
N LYS A 150 -7.16 -5.62 -26.71
CA LYS A 150 -5.98 -4.75 -26.97
C LYS A 150 -4.88 -4.94 -25.95
N LEU A 151 -5.20 -5.38 -24.73
CA LEU A 151 -4.19 -5.61 -23.69
C LEU A 151 -3.19 -6.70 -24.10
N ALA A 152 -3.68 -7.76 -24.76
CA ALA A 152 -2.83 -8.85 -25.25
C ALA A 152 -1.88 -8.42 -26.39
N GLU A 153 -2.14 -7.27 -27.02
CA GLU A 153 -1.30 -6.69 -28.08
C GLU A 153 -0.22 -5.74 -27.53
N GLN A 154 -0.30 -5.37 -26.24
CA GLN A 154 0.67 -4.46 -25.64
C GLN A 154 2.05 -5.12 -25.52
N PRO A 155 3.14 -4.36 -25.76
CA PRO A 155 4.48 -4.90 -25.67
C PRO A 155 4.80 -5.30 -24.24
N ASP A 156 5.30 -6.51 -24.06
CA ASP A 156 5.86 -6.95 -22.80
C ASP A 156 7.09 -6.09 -22.46
N SER A 157 6.98 -5.23 -21.45
CA SER A 157 8.04 -4.31 -21.06
C SER A 157 8.20 -4.24 -19.54
N PRO A 158 9.43 -4.08 -19.03
CA PRO A 158 9.65 -3.95 -17.60
C PRO A 158 8.97 -2.69 -17.03
N SER A 159 8.33 -2.86 -15.87
CA SER A 159 7.71 -1.80 -15.08
C SER A 159 8.74 -0.81 -14.53
N ALA A 160 8.28 0.32 -13.99
CA ALA A 160 9.18 1.28 -13.33
C ALA A 160 9.88 0.64 -12.12
N SER A 161 9.17 -0.20 -11.35
CA SER A 161 9.75 -0.95 -10.24
C SER A 161 10.85 -1.90 -10.67
N GLU A 162 10.61 -2.69 -11.72
CA GLU A 162 11.59 -3.66 -12.24
C GLU A 162 12.86 -2.95 -12.74
N LYS A 163 12.71 -1.78 -13.38
CA LYS A 163 13.82 -0.93 -13.81
C LYS A 163 14.57 -0.34 -12.61
N ALA A 164 13.86 0.13 -11.59
CA ALA A 164 14.44 0.72 -10.40
C ALA A 164 15.27 -0.30 -9.60
N VAL A 165 14.76 -1.53 -9.40
CA VAL A 165 15.53 -2.60 -8.74
C VAL A 165 16.83 -2.89 -9.49
N ARG A 166 16.76 -3.11 -10.81
CA ARG A 166 17.94 -3.43 -11.62
C ARG A 166 18.94 -2.28 -11.70
N GLY A 167 18.45 -1.04 -11.72
CA GLY A 167 19.28 0.17 -11.81
C GLY A 167 19.78 0.72 -10.47
N SER A 168 19.39 0.12 -9.35
CA SER A 168 19.71 0.62 -8.02
C SER A 168 21.21 0.53 -7.72
N SER A 169 21.69 1.43 -6.85
CA SER A 169 23.05 1.36 -6.28
C SER A 169 23.26 0.12 -5.40
N ASP A 170 22.17 -0.46 -4.88
CA ASP A 170 22.13 -1.73 -4.16
C ASP A 170 20.89 -2.55 -4.61
N PRO A 171 21.01 -3.34 -5.69
CA PRO A 171 19.89 -4.11 -6.24
C PRO A 171 19.29 -5.12 -5.26
N LYS A 172 20.11 -5.73 -4.38
CA LYS A 172 19.62 -6.70 -3.38
C LYS A 172 18.75 -6.00 -2.32
N ARG A 173 19.16 -4.82 -1.85
CA ARG A 173 18.33 -3.98 -0.96
C ARG A 173 17.04 -3.52 -1.65
N ALA A 174 17.13 -3.05 -2.89
CA ALA A 174 15.97 -2.62 -3.65
C ALA A 174 14.97 -3.79 -3.87
N ALA A 175 15.45 -4.97 -4.24
CA ALA A 175 14.61 -6.16 -4.42
C ALA A 175 13.95 -6.62 -3.12
N ARG A 176 14.64 -6.55 -1.97
CA ARG A 176 14.01 -6.80 -0.66
C ARG A 176 12.90 -5.81 -0.36
N ASN A 177 13.14 -4.51 -0.59
CA ASN A 177 12.11 -3.49 -0.40
C ASN A 177 10.92 -3.69 -1.35
N TRP A 178 11.16 -4.19 -2.57
CA TRP A 178 10.12 -4.54 -3.54
C TRP A 178 9.24 -5.70 -3.04
N LEU A 179 9.85 -6.80 -2.59
CA LEU A 179 9.15 -7.96 -2.03
C LEU A 179 8.35 -7.60 -0.77
N ILE A 180 8.87 -6.70 0.07
CA ILE A 180 8.16 -6.17 1.24
C ILE A 180 6.82 -5.54 0.84
N GLN A 181 6.75 -4.82 -0.29
CA GLN A 181 5.51 -4.15 -0.72
C GLN A 181 4.37 -5.11 -1.02
N MET A 182 4.70 -6.35 -1.42
CA MET A 182 3.73 -7.38 -1.78
C MET A 182 3.22 -8.16 -0.58
N ALA A 183 3.86 -8.04 0.59
CA ALA A 183 3.54 -8.86 1.75
C ALA A 183 2.06 -8.80 2.20
N PRO A 184 1.39 -7.62 2.29
CA PRO A 184 -0.02 -7.57 2.66
C PRO A 184 -0.93 -8.36 1.72
N ASP A 185 -0.61 -8.34 0.42
CA ASP A 185 -1.37 -9.03 -0.61
C ASP A 185 -1.00 -10.52 -0.65
N PHE A 186 0.24 -10.85 -0.97
CA PHE A 186 0.64 -12.22 -1.31
C PHE A 186 0.68 -13.17 -0.09
N LEU A 187 0.92 -12.66 1.13
CA LEU A 187 0.77 -13.51 2.33
C LEU A 187 -0.69 -13.77 2.71
N SER A 188 -1.62 -12.95 2.20
CA SER A 188 -3.08 -13.12 2.37
C SER A 188 -3.78 -13.36 1.03
N GLU A 189 -3.07 -13.93 0.07
CA GLU A 189 -3.48 -13.97 -1.33
C GLU A 189 -4.87 -14.55 -1.54
N ALA A 190 -5.58 -13.96 -2.49
CA ALA A 190 -6.98 -14.22 -2.82
C ALA A 190 -8.00 -13.91 -1.71
N SER A 191 -7.60 -13.41 -0.53
CA SER A 191 -8.54 -12.99 0.52
C SER A 191 -9.49 -11.86 0.09
N PRO A 192 -9.04 -10.80 -0.63
CA PRO A 192 -9.96 -9.80 -1.19
C PRO A 192 -10.95 -10.45 -2.18
N MET A 193 -10.45 -11.38 -3.00
CA MET A 193 -11.18 -12.04 -4.07
C MET A 193 -12.28 -12.97 -3.53
N ILE A 194 -12.03 -13.64 -2.41
CA ILE A 194 -13.01 -14.49 -1.73
C ILE A 194 -14.30 -13.75 -1.39
N ARG A 195 -14.25 -12.43 -1.14
CA ARG A 195 -15.44 -11.65 -0.78
C ARG A 195 -16.56 -11.75 -1.83
N ASN A 196 -16.20 -11.94 -3.11
CA ASN A 196 -17.14 -12.05 -4.23
C ASN A 196 -17.71 -13.45 -4.46
N VAL A 197 -17.24 -14.47 -3.72
CA VAL A 197 -17.83 -15.83 -3.79
C VAL A 197 -18.85 -16.09 -2.68
N LEU A 198 -19.04 -15.14 -1.75
CA LEU A 198 -20.11 -15.21 -0.76
C LEU A 198 -21.45 -14.82 -1.40
N GLY A 199 -22.53 -15.51 -1.01
CA GLY A 199 -23.89 -15.21 -1.46
C GLY A 199 -24.46 -16.23 -2.44
N TYR A 200 -25.39 -15.80 -3.28
CA TYR A 200 -26.13 -16.65 -4.22
C TYR A 200 -26.47 -15.86 -5.48
N TYR A 201 -25.77 -16.14 -6.57
CA TYR A 201 -26.11 -15.55 -7.88
C TYR A 201 -26.22 -16.62 -8.97
N GLY A 202 -25.14 -16.99 -9.64
CA GLY A 202 -25.21 -17.86 -10.81
C GLY A 202 -23.94 -18.69 -11.03
N PRO A 203 -23.83 -19.38 -12.17
CA PRO A 203 -22.69 -20.25 -12.47
C PRO A 203 -21.33 -19.56 -12.40
N VAL A 204 -21.30 -18.24 -12.68
CA VAL A 204 -20.11 -17.39 -12.53
C VAL A 204 -19.53 -17.47 -11.12
N GLN A 205 -20.35 -17.66 -10.09
CA GLN A 205 -19.87 -17.87 -8.72
C GLN A 205 -18.97 -19.09 -8.59
N SER A 206 -19.33 -20.19 -9.25
CA SER A 206 -18.53 -21.40 -9.24
C SER A 206 -17.28 -21.27 -10.10
N GLU A 207 -17.34 -20.53 -11.21
CA GLU A 207 -16.16 -20.26 -12.04
C GLU A 207 -15.16 -19.35 -11.30
N TRP A 208 -15.66 -18.34 -10.58
CA TRP A 208 -14.83 -17.51 -9.71
C TRP A 208 -14.19 -18.36 -8.61
N PHE A 209 -14.97 -19.24 -7.97
CA PHE A 209 -14.44 -20.12 -6.92
C PHE A 209 -13.34 -21.07 -7.41
N LYS A 210 -13.29 -21.42 -8.72
CA LYS A 210 -12.17 -22.20 -9.26
C LYS A 210 -10.84 -21.43 -9.22
N VAL A 211 -10.85 -20.13 -9.55
CA VAL A 211 -9.68 -19.25 -9.38
C VAL A 211 -9.20 -19.34 -7.93
N ILE A 212 -10.12 -19.15 -6.96
CA ILE A 212 -9.81 -19.23 -5.53
C ILE A 212 -9.17 -20.57 -5.14
N ILE A 213 -9.68 -21.69 -5.67
CA ILE A 213 -9.13 -23.03 -5.37
C ILE A 213 -7.67 -23.12 -5.83
N ASP A 214 -7.35 -22.58 -7.00
CA ASP A 214 -5.98 -22.55 -7.53
C ASP A 214 -5.08 -21.69 -6.62
N GLU A 215 -5.48 -20.45 -6.28
CA GLU A 215 -4.73 -19.57 -5.36
C GLU A 215 -4.50 -20.17 -3.97
N TYR A 216 -5.46 -20.98 -3.50
CA TYR A 216 -5.37 -21.70 -2.23
C TYR A 216 -4.57 -23.01 -2.34
N GLY A 217 -3.90 -23.25 -3.46
CA GLY A 217 -3.07 -24.44 -3.68
C GLY A 217 -3.87 -25.73 -3.62
N TYR A 218 -5.12 -25.72 -4.12
CA TYR A 218 -6.07 -26.82 -4.01
C TYR A 218 -6.36 -27.23 -2.54
N GLY A 219 -6.18 -26.31 -1.59
CA GLY A 219 -6.33 -26.59 -0.15
C GLY A 219 -5.18 -27.39 0.47
N VAL A 220 -4.07 -27.55 -0.24
CA VAL A 220 -2.83 -28.13 0.28
C VAL A 220 -1.91 -26.98 0.69
N HIS A 221 -1.52 -26.95 1.96
CA HIS A 221 -0.85 -25.78 2.54
C HIS A 221 0.52 -25.53 1.89
N GLU A 222 1.26 -26.59 1.58
CA GLU A 222 2.60 -26.53 0.99
C GLU A 222 2.61 -25.97 -0.44
N THR A 223 1.46 -25.99 -1.14
CA THR A 223 1.28 -25.45 -2.49
C THR A 223 0.36 -24.23 -2.50
N LYS A 224 -0.13 -23.77 -1.34
CA LYS A 224 -0.84 -22.49 -1.25
C LYS A 224 0.14 -21.40 -1.66
N HIS A 225 -0.28 -20.52 -2.58
CA HIS A 225 0.61 -19.52 -3.14
C HIS A 225 1.23 -18.60 -2.07
N SER A 226 0.47 -18.23 -1.03
CA SER A 226 1.03 -17.51 0.13
C SER A 226 2.19 -18.25 0.80
N THR A 227 2.16 -19.58 0.90
CA THR A 227 3.29 -20.38 1.45
C THR A 227 4.50 -20.33 0.52
N LEU A 228 4.29 -20.35 -0.80
CA LEU A 228 5.37 -20.18 -1.76
C LEU A 228 6.00 -18.78 -1.64
N PHE A 229 5.19 -17.75 -1.36
CA PHE A 229 5.71 -16.40 -1.13
C PHE A 229 6.44 -16.27 0.22
N GLU A 230 6.04 -17.01 1.27
CA GLU A 230 6.84 -17.14 2.49
C GLU A 230 8.24 -17.70 2.20
N ASP A 231 8.33 -18.74 1.35
CA ASP A 231 9.60 -19.31 0.91
C ASP A 231 10.43 -18.27 0.12
N THR A 232 9.80 -17.48 -0.76
CA THR A 232 10.45 -16.36 -1.46
C THR A 232 11.05 -15.36 -0.48
N LEU A 233 10.28 -14.85 0.49
CA LEU A 233 10.75 -13.88 1.48
C LEU A 233 11.92 -14.45 2.31
N THR A 234 11.76 -15.65 2.83
CA THR A 234 12.76 -16.28 3.71
C THR A 234 14.06 -16.62 2.98
N SER A 235 13.99 -17.01 1.70
CA SER A 235 15.17 -17.29 0.87
C SER A 235 16.12 -16.09 0.70
N VAL A 236 15.59 -14.86 0.78
CA VAL A 236 16.37 -13.62 0.65
C VAL A 236 16.65 -12.93 1.98
N GLY A 237 16.34 -13.59 3.09
CA GLY A 237 16.62 -13.14 4.46
C GLY A 237 15.53 -12.26 5.08
N LEU A 238 14.31 -12.23 4.51
CA LEU A 238 13.18 -11.52 5.10
C LEU A 238 12.34 -12.46 5.97
N GLY A 239 11.81 -11.97 7.10
CA GLY A 239 10.72 -12.61 7.83
C GLY A 239 9.39 -12.56 7.05
N ALA A 240 8.51 -13.54 7.30
CA ALA A 240 7.22 -13.69 6.62
C ALA A 240 6.01 -13.61 7.58
N ASP A 241 6.21 -13.06 8.79
CA ASP A 241 5.15 -12.72 9.72
C ASP A 241 4.52 -11.35 9.39
N LEU A 242 3.20 -11.32 9.24
CA LEU A 242 2.45 -10.08 9.02
C LEU A 242 2.29 -9.30 10.34
N HIS A 243 2.41 -7.97 10.38
CA HIS A 243 3.02 -7.06 9.40
C HIS A 243 4.38 -6.59 9.91
N ARG A 244 5.39 -7.48 9.88
CA ARG A 244 6.76 -7.17 10.31
C ARG A 244 7.24 -5.83 9.77
N TYR A 245 7.00 -5.59 8.48
CA TYR A 245 7.46 -4.42 7.74
C TYR A 245 6.42 -3.32 7.58
N TRP A 246 5.43 -3.20 8.48
CA TRP A 246 4.37 -2.19 8.39
C TRP A 246 4.90 -0.76 8.13
N GLN A 247 6.01 -0.41 8.79
CA GLN A 247 6.65 0.90 8.64
C GLN A 247 7.35 1.10 7.28
N TYR A 248 7.47 0.07 6.45
CA TYR A 248 8.11 0.12 5.13
C TYR A 248 7.14 -0.08 3.97
N TYR A 249 5.85 -0.27 4.26
CA TYR A 249 4.82 -0.26 3.22
C TYR A 249 4.61 1.16 2.72
N LEU A 250 4.74 1.33 1.40
CA LEU A 250 4.49 2.59 0.73
C LEU A 250 3.01 2.89 0.65
N THR A 251 2.69 4.17 0.53
CA THR A 251 1.32 4.70 0.35
C THR A 251 0.62 3.98 -0.78
N SER A 252 1.30 3.87 -1.91
CA SER A 252 0.77 3.27 -3.14
C SER A 252 0.62 1.75 -3.06
N SER A 253 1.52 1.03 -2.37
CA SER A 253 1.41 -0.41 -2.11
C SER A 253 0.17 -0.74 -1.28
N LEU A 254 -0.07 0.06 -0.23
CA LEU A 254 -1.29 -0.06 0.57
C LEU A 254 -2.53 0.28 -0.26
N ALA A 255 -2.49 1.34 -1.07
CA ALA A 255 -3.60 1.70 -1.96
C ALA A 255 -3.94 0.59 -2.96
N LEU A 256 -2.93 -0.07 -3.54
CA LEU A 256 -3.09 -1.19 -4.46
C LEU A 256 -3.80 -2.38 -3.80
N SER A 257 -3.35 -2.79 -2.60
CA SER A 257 -3.99 -3.87 -1.83
C SER A 257 -5.40 -3.48 -1.36
N ASN A 258 -5.55 -2.26 -0.83
CA ASN A 258 -6.83 -1.72 -0.37
C ASN A 258 -7.85 -1.62 -1.49
N TYR A 259 -7.44 -1.38 -2.74
CA TYR A 259 -8.35 -1.26 -3.88
C TYR A 259 -9.13 -2.56 -4.10
N PHE A 260 -8.49 -3.73 -4.04
CA PHE A 260 -9.20 -5.01 -4.14
C PHE A 260 -10.10 -5.28 -2.93
N HIS A 261 -9.71 -4.86 -1.73
CA HIS A 261 -10.60 -4.93 -0.56
C HIS A 261 -11.83 -4.02 -0.71
N TYR A 262 -11.65 -2.80 -1.19
CA TYR A 262 -12.71 -1.85 -1.52
C TYR A 262 -13.70 -2.47 -2.51
N LEU A 263 -13.22 -2.96 -3.66
CA LEU A 263 -14.08 -3.58 -4.67
C LEU A 263 -14.79 -4.85 -4.14
N GLY A 264 -14.09 -5.67 -3.36
CA GLY A 264 -14.62 -6.95 -2.87
C GLY A 264 -15.61 -6.80 -1.71
N LYS A 265 -15.46 -5.77 -0.87
CA LYS A 265 -16.33 -5.51 0.28
C LYS A 265 -17.59 -4.74 -0.10
N ASN A 266 -17.50 -3.88 -1.13
CA ASN A 266 -18.60 -3.07 -1.64
C ASN A 266 -19.14 -3.72 -2.93
N HIS A 267 -20.14 -4.60 -2.80
CA HIS A 267 -20.66 -5.38 -3.94
C HIS A 267 -21.37 -4.54 -5.02
N GLU A 268 -21.63 -3.25 -4.79
CA GLU A 268 -21.95 -2.29 -5.85
C GLU A 268 -20.82 -2.15 -6.88
N HIS A 269 -19.59 -2.48 -6.50
CA HIS A 269 -18.40 -2.49 -7.37
C HIS A 269 -18.03 -3.88 -7.89
N PHE A 270 -18.91 -4.88 -7.73
CA PHE A 270 -18.68 -6.24 -8.22
C PHE A 270 -18.24 -6.30 -9.68
N PHE A 271 -18.88 -5.50 -10.55
CA PHE A 271 -18.53 -5.45 -11.97
C PHE A 271 -17.17 -4.79 -12.23
N ARG A 272 -16.77 -3.79 -11.42
CA ARG A 272 -15.42 -3.22 -11.47
C ARG A 272 -14.37 -4.26 -11.11
N TYR A 273 -14.65 -5.09 -10.11
CA TYR A 273 -13.74 -6.18 -9.74
C TYR A 273 -13.49 -7.11 -10.93
N LEU A 274 -14.51 -7.49 -11.70
CA LEU A 274 -14.33 -8.32 -12.90
C LEU A 274 -13.35 -7.70 -13.91
N GLY A 275 -13.44 -6.38 -14.12
CA GLY A 275 -12.51 -5.64 -14.98
C GLY A 275 -11.08 -5.64 -14.47
N ALA A 276 -10.91 -5.31 -13.18
CA ALA A 276 -9.61 -5.32 -12.52
C ALA A 276 -8.98 -6.72 -12.53
N LEU A 277 -9.76 -7.76 -12.22
CA LEU A 277 -9.35 -9.16 -12.28
C LEU A 277 -8.88 -9.54 -13.68
N TYR A 278 -9.62 -9.20 -14.72
CA TYR A 278 -9.19 -9.49 -16.10
C TYR A 278 -7.84 -8.83 -16.44
N TYR A 279 -7.62 -7.57 -16.01
CA TYR A 279 -6.34 -6.92 -16.19
C TYR A 279 -5.21 -7.66 -15.45
N THR A 280 -5.42 -7.99 -14.17
CA THR A 280 -4.44 -8.72 -13.36
C THR A 280 -4.10 -10.05 -14.01
N GLU A 281 -5.09 -10.91 -14.27
CA GLU A 281 -4.87 -12.25 -14.83
C GLU A 281 -4.21 -12.23 -16.22
N THR A 282 -4.46 -11.18 -17.01
CA THR A 282 -3.86 -11.06 -18.34
C THR A 282 -2.40 -10.58 -18.26
N THR A 283 -2.05 -9.78 -17.25
CA THR A 283 -0.70 -9.22 -17.08
C THR A 283 0.19 -10.02 -16.13
N LEU A 284 -0.38 -10.92 -15.34
CA LEU A 284 0.30 -11.68 -14.29
C LEU A 284 1.38 -12.61 -14.86
N VAL A 285 1.07 -13.42 -15.89
CA VAL A 285 2.04 -14.36 -16.50
C VAL A 285 3.32 -13.67 -17.00
N PRO A 286 3.27 -12.65 -17.87
CA PRO A 286 4.50 -11.99 -18.33
C PRO A 286 5.21 -11.27 -17.17
N TRP A 287 4.48 -10.71 -16.21
CA TRP A 287 5.09 -10.06 -15.04
C TRP A 287 5.81 -11.07 -14.13
N CYS A 288 5.17 -12.17 -13.75
CA CYS A 288 5.76 -13.23 -12.93
C CYS A 288 7.01 -13.84 -13.58
N ARG A 289 7.02 -14.00 -14.91
CA ARG A 289 8.23 -14.43 -15.63
C ARG A 289 9.39 -13.45 -15.40
N ARG A 290 9.14 -12.15 -15.60
CA ARG A 290 10.18 -11.13 -15.39
C ARG A 290 10.57 -10.97 -13.92
N ALA A 291 9.64 -11.13 -12.99
CA ALA A 291 9.90 -11.13 -11.55
C ALA A 291 10.83 -12.29 -11.16
N ALA A 292 10.56 -13.51 -11.65
CA ALA A 292 11.42 -14.66 -11.43
C ALA A 292 12.83 -14.44 -12.03
N ASP A 293 12.91 -13.91 -13.25
CA ASP A 293 14.19 -13.61 -13.90
C ASP A 293 14.97 -12.52 -13.13
N LEU A 294 14.30 -11.45 -12.71
CA LEU A 294 14.89 -10.35 -11.95
C LEU A 294 15.42 -10.82 -10.59
N LEU A 295 14.66 -11.60 -9.84
CA LEU A 295 15.08 -12.11 -8.53
C LEU A 295 16.22 -13.13 -8.67
N THR A 296 16.16 -13.98 -9.70
CA THR A 296 17.25 -14.91 -10.03
C THR A 296 18.54 -14.13 -10.35
N GLU A 297 18.45 -13.07 -11.15
CA GLU A 297 19.57 -12.19 -11.50
C GLU A 297 20.14 -11.47 -10.27
N VAL A 298 19.28 -10.82 -9.48
CA VAL A 298 19.69 -9.99 -8.34
C VAL A 298 20.28 -10.81 -7.19
N PHE A 299 19.75 -12.01 -6.94
CA PHE A 299 20.18 -12.88 -5.84
C PHE A 299 21.06 -14.05 -6.30
N ASP A 300 21.68 -13.96 -7.48
CA ASP A 300 22.64 -14.95 -7.98
C ASP A 300 22.09 -16.40 -8.01
N GLY A 301 20.77 -16.54 -8.21
CA GLY A 301 20.04 -17.81 -8.19
C GLY A 301 19.70 -18.38 -6.81
N GLU A 302 19.96 -17.67 -5.73
CA GLU A 302 19.64 -18.11 -4.36
C GLU A 302 18.18 -17.86 -3.95
N ALA A 303 17.49 -16.93 -4.61
CA ALA A 303 16.09 -16.62 -4.31
C ALA A 303 15.15 -17.76 -4.74
N ASP A 304 14.20 -18.11 -3.87
CA ASP A 304 13.11 -19.02 -4.22
C ASP A 304 12.06 -18.26 -5.06
N VAL A 305 11.98 -18.61 -6.33
CA VAL A 305 11.06 -17.99 -7.29
C VAL A 305 9.84 -18.85 -7.59
N ARG A 306 9.59 -19.91 -6.82
CA ARG A 306 8.49 -20.86 -7.07
C ARG A 306 7.13 -20.18 -7.11
N TYR A 307 6.89 -19.22 -6.23
CA TYR A 307 5.69 -18.38 -6.26
C TYR A 307 5.42 -17.83 -7.66
N PHE A 308 6.41 -17.15 -8.25
CA PHE A 308 6.27 -16.54 -9.57
C PHE A 308 6.20 -17.59 -10.69
N THR A 309 7.00 -18.65 -10.64
CA THR A 309 6.98 -19.67 -11.69
C THR A 309 5.69 -20.49 -11.71
N GLU A 310 5.02 -20.66 -10.56
CA GLU A 310 3.73 -21.34 -10.47
C GLU A 310 2.65 -20.58 -11.25
N HIS A 311 2.57 -19.26 -11.07
CA HIS A 311 1.69 -18.36 -11.83
C HIS A 311 2.00 -18.37 -13.34
N VAL A 312 3.26 -18.57 -13.75
CA VAL A 312 3.61 -18.75 -15.17
C VAL A 312 3.01 -20.04 -15.75
N HIS A 313 2.90 -21.10 -14.95
CA HIS A 313 2.37 -22.39 -15.40
C HIS A 313 0.84 -22.44 -15.37
N ILE A 314 0.21 -21.94 -14.30
CA ILE A 314 -1.23 -22.02 -14.08
C ILE A 314 -1.99 -20.95 -14.89
N ASP A 315 -1.53 -19.70 -14.86
CA ASP A 315 -2.36 -18.55 -15.25
C ASP A 315 -2.42 -18.30 -16.76
N THR A 316 -1.71 -19.11 -17.56
CA THR A 316 -1.86 -19.10 -19.03
C THR A 316 -3.33 -19.29 -19.47
N HIS A 317 -4.19 -19.79 -18.56
CA HIS A 317 -5.62 -20.02 -18.78
C HIS A 317 -6.54 -19.01 -18.06
N HIS A 318 -6.08 -18.35 -17.00
CA HIS A 318 -6.94 -17.53 -16.13
C HIS A 318 -7.42 -16.25 -16.81
N GLY A 319 -6.58 -15.53 -17.56
CA GLY A 319 -7.03 -14.34 -18.32
C GLY A 319 -8.14 -14.67 -19.34
N ARG A 320 -8.03 -15.82 -20.01
CA ARG A 320 -9.09 -16.33 -20.91
C ARG A 320 -10.33 -16.74 -20.13
N MET A 321 -10.16 -17.41 -18.99
CA MET A 321 -11.25 -17.82 -18.11
C MET A 321 -12.00 -16.60 -17.54
N ALA A 322 -11.30 -15.56 -17.11
CA ALA A 322 -11.89 -14.32 -16.61
C ALA A 322 -12.81 -13.70 -17.66
N LEU A 323 -12.38 -13.65 -18.92
CA LEU A 323 -13.23 -13.18 -20.00
C LEU A 323 -14.39 -14.14 -20.30
N GLU A 324 -14.09 -15.39 -20.64
CA GLU A 324 -15.07 -16.33 -21.20
C GLU A 324 -16.02 -16.95 -20.17
N LYS A 325 -15.60 -17.05 -18.91
CA LYS A 325 -16.33 -17.74 -17.83
C LYS A 325 -16.87 -16.79 -16.77
N LEU A 326 -16.31 -15.58 -16.63
CA LEU A 326 -16.80 -14.58 -15.68
C LEU A 326 -17.49 -13.41 -16.39
N ILE A 327 -16.74 -12.62 -17.17
CA ILE A 327 -17.23 -11.37 -17.76
C ILE A 327 -18.36 -11.62 -18.77
N LEU A 328 -18.14 -12.44 -19.80
CA LEU A 328 -19.13 -12.61 -20.86
C LEU A 328 -20.44 -13.24 -20.35
N PRO A 329 -20.43 -14.26 -19.47
CA PRO A 329 -21.66 -14.78 -18.90
C PRO A 329 -22.40 -13.77 -18.00
N ILE A 330 -21.68 -12.89 -17.30
CA ILE A 330 -22.29 -11.79 -16.54
C ILE A 330 -22.97 -10.80 -17.50
N VAL A 331 -22.31 -10.39 -18.57
CA VAL A 331 -22.89 -9.48 -19.57
C VAL A 331 -24.11 -10.11 -20.24
N ASP A 332 -24.07 -11.40 -20.58
CA ASP A 332 -25.19 -12.14 -21.16
C ASP A 332 -26.39 -12.21 -20.22
N HIS A 333 -26.15 -12.32 -18.91
CA HIS A 333 -27.20 -12.44 -17.90
C HIS A 333 -27.78 -11.10 -17.44
N CYS A 334 -26.90 -10.13 -17.16
CA CYS A 334 -27.25 -8.83 -16.59
C CYS A 334 -27.52 -7.74 -17.65
N GLY A 335 -27.15 -7.99 -18.91
CA GLY A 335 -27.25 -7.05 -20.01
C GLY A 335 -26.05 -6.10 -20.11
N GLU A 336 -25.96 -5.38 -21.23
CA GLU A 336 -24.80 -4.53 -21.57
C GLU A 336 -24.64 -3.29 -20.65
N SER A 337 -25.65 -2.97 -19.84
CA SER A 337 -25.59 -1.85 -18.90
C SER A 337 -24.54 -2.00 -17.80
N VAL A 338 -24.01 -3.21 -17.57
CA VAL A 338 -22.93 -3.45 -16.59
C VAL A 338 -21.53 -3.24 -17.18
N ILE A 339 -21.42 -3.17 -18.51
CA ILE A 339 -20.12 -3.07 -19.21
C ILE A 339 -19.32 -1.84 -18.78
N PRO A 340 -19.92 -0.63 -18.62
CA PRO A 340 -19.15 0.54 -18.21
C PRO A 340 -18.41 0.33 -16.89
N GLU A 341 -19.00 -0.38 -15.92
CA GLU A 341 -18.34 -0.66 -14.64
C GLU A 341 -17.20 -1.69 -14.81
N ILE A 342 -17.33 -2.66 -15.72
CA ILE A 342 -16.23 -3.60 -16.04
C ILE A 342 -15.06 -2.83 -16.65
N VAL A 343 -15.32 -1.94 -17.61
CA VAL A 343 -14.28 -1.11 -18.22
C VAL A 343 -13.67 -0.17 -17.18
N ARG A 344 -14.49 0.45 -16.34
CA ARG A 344 -14.04 1.35 -15.29
C ARG A 344 -13.09 0.65 -14.32
N GLY A 345 -13.44 -0.54 -13.83
CA GLY A 345 -12.55 -1.28 -12.93
C GLY A 345 -11.23 -1.72 -13.57
N PHE A 346 -11.25 -2.02 -14.88
CA PHE A 346 -10.04 -2.28 -15.67
C PHE A 346 -9.14 -1.03 -15.73
N GLU A 347 -9.69 0.13 -16.09
CA GLU A 347 -8.93 1.38 -16.23
C GLU A 347 -8.47 1.94 -14.87
N GLU A 348 -9.33 1.90 -13.84
CA GLU A 348 -8.99 2.31 -12.48
C GLU A 348 -7.79 1.52 -11.94
N PHE A 349 -7.76 0.20 -12.15
CA PHE A 349 -6.65 -0.61 -11.68
C PHE A 349 -5.34 -0.31 -12.43
N GLN A 350 -5.40 0.03 -13.72
CA GLN A 350 -4.21 0.49 -14.46
C GLN A 350 -3.62 1.76 -13.86
N VAL A 351 -4.47 2.72 -13.47
CA VAL A 351 -4.04 3.98 -12.83
C VAL A 351 -3.38 3.68 -11.49
N VAL A 352 -4.03 2.90 -10.62
CA VAL A 352 -3.49 2.54 -9.29
C VAL A 352 -2.18 1.76 -9.42
N ASN A 353 -2.10 0.80 -10.34
CA ASN A 353 -0.87 0.02 -10.57
C ASN A 353 0.29 0.89 -11.07
N ARG A 354 0.04 1.84 -11.97
CA ARG A 354 1.06 2.79 -12.44
C ARG A 354 1.58 3.66 -11.30
N ILE A 355 0.70 4.18 -10.45
CA ILE A 355 1.09 4.98 -9.27
C ILE A 355 1.98 4.15 -8.34
N ALA A 356 1.65 2.88 -8.10
CA ALA A 356 2.48 1.99 -7.30
C ALA A 356 3.88 1.76 -7.88
N ASP A 357 3.96 1.53 -9.19
CA ASP A 357 5.24 1.37 -9.88
C ASP A 357 6.12 2.63 -9.82
N GLU A 358 5.53 3.81 -10.03
CA GLU A 358 6.24 5.08 -10.01
C GLU A 358 6.69 5.47 -8.60
N ASP A 359 5.84 5.28 -7.60
CA ASP A 359 6.15 5.57 -6.20
C ASP A 359 7.27 4.66 -5.67
N PHE A 360 7.22 3.36 -5.96
CA PHE A 360 8.29 2.44 -5.59
C PHE A 360 9.61 2.82 -6.27
N ALA A 361 9.60 3.13 -7.57
CA ALA A 361 10.80 3.56 -8.28
C ALA A 361 11.41 4.84 -7.67
N ALA A 362 10.57 5.82 -7.32
CA ALA A 362 11.00 7.03 -6.65
C ALA A 362 11.54 6.77 -5.23
N GLN A 363 11.01 5.77 -4.51
CA GLN A 363 11.50 5.39 -3.18
C GLN A 363 12.90 4.75 -3.27
N VAL A 364 13.13 3.89 -4.25
CA VAL A 364 14.46 3.31 -4.50
C VAL A 364 15.47 4.42 -4.82
N ALA A 365 15.09 5.36 -5.70
CA ALA A 365 15.95 6.51 -6.02
C ALA A 365 16.30 7.36 -4.79
N TRP A 366 15.32 7.59 -3.91
CA TRP A 366 15.51 8.28 -2.64
C TRP A 366 16.47 7.53 -1.70
N MET A 367 16.29 6.22 -1.53
CA MET A 367 17.16 5.38 -0.72
C MET A 367 18.60 5.33 -1.24
N ASP A 368 18.78 5.34 -2.56
CA ASP A 368 20.09 5.38 -3.21
C ASP A 368 20.74 6.76 -3.10
N ALA A 369 19.94 7.83 -3.10
CA ALA A 369 20.41 9.20 -2.96
C ALA A 369 20.78 9.59 -1.51
N GLY A 370 20.57 8.72 -0.51
CA GLY A 370 20.85 9.00 0.91
C GLY A 370 22.21 9.69 1.17
N PRO A 371 23.34 9.15 0.66
CA PRO A 371 24.64 9.80 0.81
C PRO A 371 24.73 11.19 0.15
N GLU A 372 24.07 11.38 -0.99
CA GLU A 372 24.05 12.68 -1.67
C GLU A 372 23.14 13.68 -0.95
N ASN A 373 21.98 13.25 -0.45
CA ASN A 373 21.07 14.09 0.32
C ASN A 373 21.71 14.57 1.64
N LYS A 374 22.56 13.72 2.26
CA LYS A 374 23.41 14.13 3.37
C LYS A 374 24.46 15.17 2.98
N ARG A 375 25.00 15.11 1.75
CA ARG A 375 25.94 16.13 1.24
C ARG A 375 25.25 17.43 0.87
N LEU A 376 24.05 17.35 0.29
CA LEU A 376 23.24 18.50 -0.09
C LEU A 376 22.75 19.31 1.11
N HIS A 377 22.77 18.74 2.32
CA HIS A 377 22.49 19.48 3.55
C HIS A 377 23.35 20.74 3.69
N GLU A 378 24.67 20.65 3.47
CA GLU A 378 25.59 21.79 3.68
C GLU A 378 25.23 23.04 2.84
N PRO A 379 25.09 22.96 1.49
CA PRO A 379 24.74 24.13 0.70
C PRO A 379 23.31 24.66 0.98
N VAL A 380 22.35 23.78 1.28
CA VAL A 380 20.97 24.22 1.60
C VAL A 380 20.95 24.89 2.98
N TRP A 381 21.59 24.29 3.98
CA TRP A 381 21.73 24.85 5.32
C TRP A 381 22.43 26.21 5.30
N GLY A 382 23.52 26.36 4.53
CA GLY A 382 24.22 27.64 4.43
C GLY A 382 23.33 28.80 3.95
N LYS A 383 22.32 28.52 3.13
CA LYS A 383 21.33 29.50 2.66
C LYS A 383 20.25 29.80 3.68
N VAL A 384 19.80 28.79 4.42
CA VAL A 384 18.88 28.94 5.55
C VAL A 384 19.55 29.75 6.67
N GLU A 385 20.78 29.40 7.05
CA GLU A 385 21.56 30.08 8.08
C GLU A 385 21.89 31.53 7.71
N ALA A 386 22.18 31.81 6.43
CA ALA A 386 22.38 33.17 5.92
C ALA A 386 21.09 34.00 5.82
N GLY A 387 19.91 33.39 6.02
CA GLY A 387 18.61 34.03 5.88
C GLY A 387 18.20 34.32 4.42
N GLU A 388 18.84 33.67 3.45
CA GLU A 388 18.49 33.76 2.03
C GLU A 388 17.23 32.94 1.70
N VAL A 389 17.01 31.86 2.46
CA VAL A 389 15.79 31.05 2.43
C VAL A 389 15.09 31.21 3.78
N THR A 390 13.85 31.70 3.77
CA THR A 390 13.01 31.78 4.97
C THR A 390 12.00 30.64 4.94
N ALA A 391 12.24 29.61 5.75
CA ALA A 391 11.35 28.45 5.90
C ALA A 391 10.75 28.41 7.32
N PRO A 392 9.50 27.93 7.49
CA PRO A 392 9.02 27.52 8.80
C PRO A 392 9.97 26.49 9.41
N VAL A 393 10.28 26.65 10.70
CA VAL A 393 11.20 25.78 11.44
C VAL A 393 10.51 25.18 12.66
N ALA A 394 10.71 23.88 12.86
CA ALA A 394 10.41 23.19 14.11
C ALA A 394 11.72 22.87 14.83
N HIS A 395 11.83 23.29 16.09
CA HIS A 395 12.95 22.93 16.98
C HIS A 395 12.52 21.76 17.87
N ILE A 396 13.27 20.66 17.82
CA ILE A 396 12.90 19.40 18.46
C ILE A 396 14.05 18.95 19.37
N VAL A 397 13.67 18.40 20.53
CA VAL A 397 14.57 17.81 21.51
C VAL A 397 14.00 16.46 21.93
N GLU A 398 14.70 15.39 21.61
CA GLU A 398 14.24 14.01 21.82
C GLU A 398 15.28 13.18 22.59
N PRO A 399 14.85 12.30 23.51
CA PRO A 399 15.75 11.43 24.27
C PRO A 399 16.19 10.20 23.46
N HIS A 400 17.19 9.48 23.98
CA HIS A 400 17.61 8.18 23.44
C HIS A 400 16.46 7.22 23.21
N GLY A 401 16.45 6.55 22.05
CA GLY A 401 15.47 5.53 21.71
C GLY A 401 14.11 6.08 21.25
N GLU A 402 13.90 7.40 21.26
CA GLU A 402 12.70 7.99 20.67
C GLU A 402 12.68 7.67 19.17
N LEU A 403 11.70 6.86 18.75
CA LEU A 403 11.54 6.37 17.38
C LEU A 403 10.37 7.12 16.73
N SER A 404 10.69 8.07 15.87
CA SER A 404 9.70 8.67 14.98
C SER A 404 9.30 7.63 13.92
N ASN A 405 8.15 7.01 14.13
CA ASN A 405 7.57 6.02 13.22
C ASN A 405 7.46 6.60 11.81
N THR A 406 7.58 5.74 10.79
CA THR A 406 7.76 6.22 9.42
C THR A 406 6.56 7.02 8.91
N HIS A 407 6.88 8.07 8.17
CA HIS A 407 5.95 9.03 7.60
C HIS A 407 6.56 9.72 6.37
N GLN A 408 5.85 10.72 5.86
CA GLN A 408 6.26 11.54 4.73
C GLN A 408 5.71 12.96 4.93
N HIS A 409 6.25 13.92 4.18
CA HIS A 409 5.82 15.32 4.17
C HIS A 409 5.43 15.74 2.75
N ASP A 410 4.51 16.70 2.64
CA ASP A 410 3.92 17.11 1.37
C ASP A 410 4.84 18.08 0.57
N GLY A 411 5.89 18.58 1.24
CA GLY A 411 6.96 19.41 0.66
C GLY A 411 8.34 18.90 1.05
N ASP A 412 9.38 19.37 0.36
CA ASP A 412 10.75 19.07 0.73
C ASP A 412 11.09 19.72 2.08
N GLU A 413 11.85 19.01 2.91
CA GLU A 413 12.33 19.50 4.20
C GLU A 413 13.85 19.37 4.32
N LEU A 414 14.43 20.16 5.22
CA LEU A 414 15.83 20.06 5.61
C LEU A 414 15.89 19.68 7.09
N CYS A 415 16.45 18.52 7.39
CA CYS A 415 16.78 18.13 8.76
C CYS A 415 18.20 18.58 9.09
N HIS A 416 18.40 19.28 10.21
CA HIS A 416 19.69 19.74 10.70
C HIS A 416 19.89 19.35 12.17
N ILE A 417 20.98 18.64 12.47
CA ILE A 417 21.33 18.23 13.83
C ILE A 417 22.17 19.32 14.49
N VAL A 418 21.64 19.92 15.55
CA VAL A 418 22.35 20.91 16.37
C VAL A 418 23.32 20.20 17.32
N SER A 419 22.85 19.15 18.00
CA SER A 419 23.67 18.31 18.89
C SER A 419 23.10 16.90 19.01
N GLY A 420 23.95 15.92 19.32
CA GLY A 420 23.55 14.51 19.45
C GLY A 420 23.75 13.73 18.14
N THR A 421 23.16 12.54 18.10
CA THR A 421 23.29 11.57 17.01
C THR A 421 21.91 10.99 16.68
N MET A 422 21.53 11.09 15.40
CA MET A 422 20.28 10.55 14.86
C MET A 422 20.59 9.50 13.79
N LYS A 423 19.91 8.35 13.86
CA LYS A 423 19.83 7.42 12.73
C LYS A 423 18.58 7.74 11.92
N PHE A 424 18.79 8.35 10.75
CA PHE A 424 17.75 8.70 9.81
C PHE A 424 17.52 7.55 8.83
N VAL A 425 16.30 7.01 8.79
CA VAL A 425 15.92 5.80 8.02
C VAL A 425 15.11 6.20 6.79
N SER A 426 15.56 5.80 5.61
CA SER A 426 14.95 6.10 4.30
C SER A 426 14.28 4.89 3.64
N GLY A 427 14.34 3.71 4.25
CA GLY A 427 13.76 2.46 3.76
C GLY A 427 14.32 1.26 4.50
N TYR A 428 13.84 0.05 4.21
CA TYR A 428 14.36 -1.15 4.85
C TYR A 428 15.84 -1.34 4.46
N ASP A 429 16.70 -1.51 5.47
CA ASP A 429 18.17 -1.51 5.34
C ASP A 429 18.76 -0.27 4.63
N SER A 430 18.09 0.88 4.70
CA SER A 430 18.59 2.17 4.16
C SER A 430 18.53 3.25 5.23
N HIS A 431 19.71 3.74 5.66
CA HIS A 431 19.80 4.79 6.68
C HIS A 431 21.08 5.62 6.53
N GLN A 432 21.10 6.79 7.16
CA GLN A 432 22.27 7.62 7.39
C GLN A 432 22.40 7.95 8.88
N ILE A 433 23.62 7.94 9.42
CA ILE A 433 23.90 8.47 10.76
C ILE A 433 24.20 9.96 10.62
N LEU A 434 23.48 10.80 11.35
CA LEU A 434 23.60 12.26 11.33
C LEU A 434 24.13 12.72 12.70
N GLU A 435 25.29 13.36 12.69
CA GLU A 435 25.95 13.91 13.88
C GLU A 435 25.72 15.42 13.99
N ALA A 436 26.11 16.01 15.12
CA ALA A 436 26.12 17.46 15.32
C ALA A 436 26.75 18.23 14.14
N GLY A 437 26.04 19.25 13.64
CA GLY A 437 26.41 20.05 12.48
C GLY A 437 26.04 19.44 11.12
N GLN A 438 25.61 18.17 11.09
CA GLN A 438 25.20 17.49 9.87
C GLN A 438 23.68 17.55 9.69
N GLY A 439 23.20 16.93 8.62
CA GLY A 439 21.78 16.83 8.34
C GLY A 439 21.51 16.10 7.03
N THR A 440 20.28 16.17 6.55
CA THR A 440 19.90 15.62 5.25
C THR A 440 18.76 16.43 4.64
N VAL A 441 18.74 16.52 3.32
CA VAL A 441 17.55 16.94 2.56
C VAL A 441 16.56 15.78 2.54
N ILE A 442 15.28 16.06 2.81
CA ILE A 442 14.16 15.12 2.80
C ILE A 442 13.26 15.49 1.62
N TRP A 443 13.08 14.57 0.68
CA TRP A 443 12.24 14.83 -0.49
C TRP A 443 10.76 14.65 -0.14
N ARG A 444 9.90 15.50 -0.70
CA ARG A 444 8.45 15.38 -0.60
C ARG A 444 7.97 13.97 -0.93
N ASN A 445 6.97 13.50 -0.20
CA ASN A 445 6.28 12.22 -0.38
C ASN A 445 7.21 10.99 -0.31
N ARG A 446 8.43 11.09 0.24
CA ARG A 446 9.30 9.93 0.46
C ARG A 446 9.14 9.41 1.89
N LEU A 447 8.90 8.11 1.99
CA LEU A 447 8.74 7.43 3.27
C LEU A 447 10.08 7.43 4.01
N HIS A 448 10.09 7.92 5.24
CA HIS A 448 11.26 7.97 6.10
C HIS A 448 10.86 8.00 7.57
N GLY A 449 11.83 7.80 8.47
CA GLY A 449 11.67 7.97 9.91
C GLY A 449 13.03 8.25 10.56
N ALA A 450 13.05 8.37 11.88
CA ALA A 450 14.29 8.56 12.62
C ALA A 450 14.24 7.85 13.98
N ILE A 451 15.42 7.49 14.50
CA ILE A 451 15.60 7.07 15.89
C ILE A 451 16.81 7.78 16.48
N ILE A 452 16.70 8.20 17.74
CA ILE A 452 17.78 8.88 18.46
C ILE A 452 18.75 7.87 19.07
N GLU A 453 20.03 7.96 18.71
CA GLU A 453 21.08 7.04 19.17
C GLU A 453 21.91 7.62 20.33
N SER A 454 22.01 8.94 20.45
CA SER A 454 22.63 9.61 21.61
C SER A 454 21.68 9.69 22.81
N ASP A 455 22.18 10.09 23.99
CA ASP A 455 21.37 10.30 25.20
C ASP A 455 20.22 11.31 24.98
N GLU A 456 20.52 12.36 24.21
CA GLU A 456 19.60 13.41 23.77
C GLU A 456 20.05 13.88 22.39
N CYS A 457 19.10 14.25 21.52
CA CYS A 457 19.37 14.88 20.24
C CYS A 457 18.53 16.16 20.08
N VAL A 458 19.19 17.25 19.72
CA VAL A 458 18.58 18.54 19.42
C VAL A 458 18.71 18.76 17.92
N TYR A 459 17.59 18.95 17.23
CA TYR A 459 17.58 19.10 15.78
C TYR A 459 16.48 20.04 15.32
N GLU A 460 16.60 20.47 14.06
CA GLU A 460 15.69 21.38 13.41
C GLU A 460 15.16 20.76 12.12
N ILE A 461 13.86 20.94 11.87
CA ILE A 461 13.22 20.60 10.60
C ILE A 461 12.75 21.90 9.95
N HIS A 462 13.27 22.17 8.76
CA HIS A 462 12.94 23.36 7.97
C HIS A 462 12.09 22.96 6.76
N SER A 463 10.86 23.42 6.68
CA SER A 463 9.97 23.12 5.55
C SER A 463 10.29 24.03 4.36
N VAL A 464 11.29 23.63 3.56
CA VAL A 464 11.85 24.44 2.45
C VAL A 464 11.01 24.38 1.17
N GLY A 465 10.06 23.45 1.07
CA GLY A 465 9.13 23.33 -0.06
C GLY A 465 9.77 22.65 -1.27
N ASP A 466 10.68 23.35 -1.96
CA ASP A 466 11.53 22.78 -3.01
C ASP A 466 13.00 23.08 -2.70
N TYR A 467 13.75 22.06 -2.29
CA TYR A 467 15.16 22.27 -1.89
C TYR A 467 16.02 22.79 -3.05
N ARG A 468 15.63 22.54 -4.31
CA ARG A 468 16.38 22.99 -5.49
C ARG A 468 16.39 24.51 -5.62
N ALA A 469 15.34 25.18 -5.17
CA ALA A 469 15.28 26.64 -5.11
C ALA A 469 16.28 27.23 -4.10
N CYS A 470 16.76 26.43 -3.15
CA CYS A 470 17.80 26.83 -2.21
C CYS A 470 19.21 26.73 -2.83
N LEU A 471 19.39 25.96 -3.91
CA LEU A 471 20.69 25.73 -4.54
C LEU A 471 21.02 26.75 -5.65
N SER A 472 20.04 27.55 -6.08
CA SER A 472 20.14 28.51 -7.19
C SER A 472 20.78 29.85 -6.82
#